data_AF-A0AAN9MGB4-F1
#
_entry.id   AF-A0AAN9MGB4-F1
#
_cell.length_a   1.000
_cell.length_b   1.000
_cell.length_c   1.000
_cell.angle_alpha   90.00
_cell.angle_beta   90.00
_cell.angle_gamma   90.00
#
_symmetry.space_group_name_H-M   'P 1'
#
loop_
_entity.id
_entity.type
_entity.pdbx_description
1 polymer ?
#
loop_
_entity_poly.entity_id
_entity_poly.type
_entity_poly.pdbx_seq_one_letter_code
_entity_poly.pdbx_strand_id
1 'polypeptide(L)'
;MAEASPSRKSKGHITELEMEAGQRLVQLSEEDNSSDKRSRNCDEEEVDQRLSDRIIANKIREIFGDDEVFQPKKQRRYRSLVNIYMATAPISMLQTGQP
;
A
#
# COMPACT_ATOMS: atom_id res chain seq x y z
N MET A 1 -37.81 -1.53 -43.28
CA MET A 1 -37.21 -1.46 -41.92
C MET A 1 -35.94 -2.28 -41.94
N ALA A 2 -34.85 -1.73 -41.42
CA ALA A 2 -33.48 -2.23 -41.61
C ALA A 2 -33.22 -3.59 -40.94
N GLU A 3 -32.51 -4.47 -41.63
CA GLU A 3 -32.02 -5.75 -41.12
C GLU A 3 -30.97 -5.52 -40.03
N ALA A 4 -31.16 -6.18 -38.88
CA ALA A 4 -30.11 -6.31 -37.87
C ALA A 4 -29.21 -7.49 -38.23
N SER A 5 -27.94 -7.21 -38.52
CA SER A 5 -26.93 -8.22 -38.83
C SER A 5 -26.71 -9.18 -37.65
N PRO A 6 -26.65 -10.50 -37.84
CA PRO A 6 -26.20 -11.40 -36.80
C PRO A 6 -24.69 -11.22 -36.59
N SER A 7 -24.33 -10.65 -35.44
CA SER A 7 -22.96 -10.60 -34.92
C SER A 7 -22.36 -12.01 -34.99
N ARG A 8 -21.29 -12.16 -35.76
CA ARG A 8 -20.57 -13.42 -35.92
C ARG A 8 -20.00 -13.79 -34.56
N LYS A 9 -20.68 -14.70 -33.85
CA LYS A 9 -20.11 -15.42 -32.70
C LYS A 9 -18.98 -16.27 -33.26
N SER A 10 -17.76 -15.73 -33.28
CA SER A 10 -16.57 -16.54 -33.45
C SER A 10 -16.60 -17.56 -32.33
N LYS A 11 -16.89 -18.83 -32.66
CA LYS A 11 -16.58 -19.94 -31.78
C LYS A 11 -15.06 -19.94 -31.62
N GLY A 12 -14.58 -19.25 -30.59
CA GLY A 12 -13.21 -19.40 -30.14
C GLY A 12 -13.03 -20.86 -29.79
N HIS A 13 -12.13 -21.55 -30.49
CA HIS A 13 -11.68 -22.84 -30.02
C HIS A 13 -10.98 -22.58 -28.69
N ILE A 14 -11.58 -23.06 -27.61
CA ILE A 14 -10.95 -23.03 -26.29
C ILE A 14 -9.65 -23.81 -26.44
N THR A 15 -8.55 -23.11 -26.31
CA THR A 15 -7.21 -23.70 -26.34
C THR A 15 -6.98 -24.45 -25.03
N GLU A 16 -6.08 -25.45 -25.06
CA GLU A 16 -5.73 -26.23 -23.86
C GLU A 16 -5.27 -25.32 -22.70
N LEU A 17 -4.59 -24.23 -23.03
CA LEU A 17 -4.18 -23.18 -22.09
C LEU A 17 -5.36 -22.44 -21.44
N GLU A 18 -6.39 -22.10 -22.21
CA GLU A 18 -7.60 -21.46 -21.66
C GLU A 18 -8.39 -22.42 -20.76
N MET A 19 -8.35 -23.71 -21.05
CA MET A 19 -8.96 -24.74 -20.22
C MET A 19 -8.20 -24.92 -18.89
N GLU A 20 -6.87 -24.93 -18.92
CA GLU A 20 -6.03 -24.95 -17.70
C GLU A 20 -6.26 -23.68 -16.87
N ALA A 21 -6.28 -22.51 -17.51
CA ALA A 21 -6.54 -21.23 -16.85
C ALA A 21 -7.91 -21.21 -16.15
N GLY A 22 -8.94 -21.77 -16.80
CA GLY A 22 -10.28 -21.90 -16.20
C GLY A 22 -10.28 -22.77 -14.94
N GLN A 23 -9.54 -23.89 -14.95
CA GLN A 23 -9.44 -24.76 -13.77
C GLN A 23 -8.71 -24.07 -12.60
N ARG A 24 -7.66 -23.31 -12.88
CA ARG A 24 -6.96 -22.54 -11.84
C ARG A 24 -7.86 -21.47 -11.22
N LEU A 25 -8.72 -20.82 -12.01
CA LEU A 25 -9.64 -19.80 -11.50
C LEU A 25 -10.68 -20.38 -10.53
N VAL A 26 -11.16 -21.60 -10.79
CA VAL A 26 -12.05 -22.33 -9.86
C VAL A 26 -11.31 -22.65 -8.56
N GLN A 27 -10.08 -23.19 -8.65
CA GLN A 27 -9.27 -23.52 -7.46
C GLN A 27 -9.02 -22.29 -6.57
N LEU A 28 -8.72 -21.13 -7.15
CA LEU A 28 -8.52 -19.88 -6.42
C LEU A 28 -9.79 -19.40 -5.72
N SER A 29 -10.98 -19.68 -6.27
CA SER A 29 -12.25 -19.28 -5.64
C SER A 29 -12.61 -20.11 -4.41
N GLU A 30 -12.14 -21.35 -4.33
CA GLU A 30 -12.38 -22.24 -3.20
C GLU A 30 -11.39 -22.01 -2.05
N GLU A 31 -10.17 -21.57 -2.39
CA GLU A 31 -9.09 -21.27 -1.44
C GLU A 31 -9.26 -19.91 -0.72
N ASP A 32 -10.10 -19.01 -1.25
CA ASP A 32 -10.40 -17.69 -0.66
C ASP A 32 -11.55 -17.71 0.37
N ASN A 33 -11.73 -18.84 1.08
CA ASN A 33 -12.63 -18.92 2.25
C ASN A 33 -11.94 -18.53 3.57
N SER A 34 -10.70 -18.04 3.51
CA SER A 34 -9.97 -17.51 4.66
C SER A 34 -10.12 -15.99 4.76
N SER A 35 -11.31 -15.58 5.22
CA SER A 35 -11.53 -14.36 6.00
C SER A 35 -10.93 -13.05 5.47
N ASP A 36 -11.72 -12.28 4.73
CA ASP A 36 -11.55 -10.82 4.70
C ASP A 36 -12.88 -10.12 4.97
N LYS A 37 -13.44 -10.43 6.15
CA LYS A 37 -14.42 -9.54 6.79
C LYS A 37 -13.67 -8.28 7.15
N ARG A 38 -13.78 -7.24 6.32
CA ARG A 38 -13.36 -5.87 6.65
C ARG A 38 -14.18 -5.33 7.83
N SER A 39 -13.87 -5.82 9.02
CA SER A 39 -14.26 -5.28 10.30
C SER A 39 -13.33 -4.11 10.59
N ARG A 40 -13.78 -2.90 10.28
CA ARG A 40 -13.18 -1.69 10.87
C ARG A 40 -13.57 -1.62 12.33
N ASN A 41 -12.90 -2.41 13.16
CA ASN A 41 -12.90 -2.19 14.59
C ASN A 41 -11.45 -1.89 14.98
N CYS A 42 -11.22 -0.64 15.40
CA CYS A 42 -10.04 -0.26 16.17
C CYS A 42 -10.11 -1.06 17.48
N ASP A 43 -9.46 -2.20 17.51
CA ASP A 43 -9.07 -2.87 18.75
C ASP A 43 -7.72 -3.55 18.47
N GLU A 44 -6.69 -2.88 18.97
CA GLU A 44 -5.36 -3.32 19.40
C GLU A 44 -4.91 -4.79 19.24
N GLU A 45 -5.07 -5.39 18.06
CA GLU A 45 -4.22 -6.50 17.66
C GLU A 45 -2.82 -5.97 17.37
N GLU A 46 -1.92 -6.17 18.34
CA GLU A 46 -0.48 -6.27 18.13
C GLU A 46 -0.20 -7.49 17.20
N VAL A 47 -0.72 -7.46 15.97
CA VAL A 47 -0.25 -8.33 14.89
C VAL A 47 1.22 -8.00 14.72
N ASP A 48 2.08 -8.99 14.98
CA ASP A 48 3.53 -8.89 15.07
C ASP A 48 4.15 -8.06 13.93
N GLN A 49 4.14 -6.74 14.13
CA GLN A 49 4.49 -5.75 13.11
C GLN A 49 5.95 -5.97 12.69
N ARG A 50 6.77 -6.51 13.60
CA ARG A 50 8.19 -6.80 13.40
C ARG A 50 8.43 -7.88 12.35
N LEU A 51 7.56 -8.90 12.26
CA LEU A 51 7.66 -9.92 11.22
C LEU A 51 7.35 -9.32 9.84
N SER A 52 6.34 -8.45 9.76
CA SER A 52 6.01 -7.75 8.51
C SER A 52 7.13 -6.81 8.06
N ASP A 53 7.75 -6.07 8.99
CA ASP A 53 8.88 -5.18 8.70
C ASP A 53 10.08 -5.93 8.13
N ARG A 54 10.38 -7.14 8.65
CA ARG A 54 11.50 -7.96 8.16
C ARG A 54 11.25 -8.48 6.74
N ILE A 55 10.02 -8.91 6.44
CA ILE A 55 9.65 -9.39 5.11
C ILE A 55 9.74 -8.24 4.10
N ILE A 56 9.23 -7.06 4.46
CA ILE A 56 9.28 -5.86 3.63
C ILE A 56 10.73 -5.42 3.39
N ALA A 57 11.56 -5.40 4.44
CA ALA A 57 12.97 -5.05 4.34
C ALA A 57 13.76 -5.99 3.42
N ASN A 58 13.48 -7.30 3.47
CA ASN A 58 14.10 -8.27 2.58
C ASN A 58 13.69 -8.05 1.12
N LYS A 59 12.40 -7.78 0.87
CA LYS A 59 11.88 -7.48 -0.47
C LYS A 59 12.47 -6.19 -1.06
N ILE A 60 12.61 -5.15 -0.25
CA ILE A 60 13.24 -3.88 -0.68
C ILE A 60 14.69 -4.12 -1.07
N ARG A 61 15.43 -4.86 -0.25
CA ARG A 61 16.84 -5.22 -0.53
C ARG A 61 16.98 -6.08 -1.78
N GLU A 62 16.05 -6.99 -2.04
CA GLU A 62 16.03 -7.82 -3.26
C GLU A 62 15.88 -6.96 -4.53
N ILE A 63 15.03 -5.92 -4.48
CA ILE A 63 14.73 -5.06 -5.65
C ILE A 63 15.80 -3.99 -5.86
N PHE A 64 16.29 -3.38 -4.78
CA PHE A 64 17.14 -2.19 -4.83
C PHE A 64 18.61 -2.43 -4.43
N GLY A 65 18.95 -3.64 -3.96
CA GLY A 65 20.27 -3.94 -3.41
C GLY A 65 20.48 -3.38 -1.99
N ASP A 66 21.65 -3.65 -1.40
CA ASP A 66 21.99 -3.20 -0.04
C ASP A 66 22.35 -1.70 0.04
N ASP A 67 22.69 -1.05 -1.07
CA ASP A 67 23.21 0.32 -1.10
C ASP A 67 22.12 1.42 -1.08
N GLU A 68 20.85 1.07 -1.30
CA GLU A 68 19.72 2.00 -1.44
C GLU A 68 18.81 2.06 -0.18
N VAL A 69 19.19 1.41 0.93
CA VAL A 69 18.37 1.39 2.15
C VAL A 69 18.52 2.70 2.91
N PHE A 70 17.75 3.72 2.53
CA PHE A 70 17.55 4.91 3.34
C PHE A 70 16.98 4.52 4.70
N GLN A 71 17.83 4.49 5.74
CA GLN A 71 17.36 4.27 7.09
C GLN A 71 16.37 5.38 7.46
N PRO A 72 15.14 5.04 7.91
CA PRO A 72 14.21 6.02 8.41
C PRO A 72 14.90 6.83 9.51
N LYS A 73 15.09 8.13 9.30
CA LYS A 73 15.56 9.02 10.38
C LYS A 73 14.57 8.85 11.52
N LYS A 74 15.06 8.49 12.71
CA LYS A 74 14.23 8.29 13.91
C LYS A 74 13.21 9.41 13.99
N GLN A 75 11.94 9.05 14.12
CA GLN A 75 10.82 9.98 14.30
C GLN A 75 11.18 10.90 15.48
N ARG A 76 11.61 12.13 15.18
CA ARG A 76 11.79 13.16 16.20
C ARG A 76 10.38 13.45 16.72
N ARG A 77 10.18 13.31 18.03
CA ARG A 77 8.90 13.71 18.64
C ARG A 77 8.64 15.17 18.29
N TYR A 78 7.43 15.46 17.83
CA TYR A 78 6.98 16.84 17.65
C TYR A 78 7.09 17.59 18.98
N ARG A 79 7.47 18.87 18.90
CA ARG A 79 7.50 19.75 20.08
C ARG A 79 6.07 20.22 20.39
N SER A 80 5.75 20.40 21.67
CA SER A 80 4.50 21.05 22.09
C SER A 80 4.49 22.53 21.66
N LEU A 81 3.30 23.10 21.50
CA LEU A 81 3.15 24.54 21.21
C LEU A 81 3.81 25.41 22.29
N VAL A 82 3.71 25.01 23.57
CA VAL A 82 4.39 25.68 24.69
C VAL A 82 5.91 25.65 24.52
N ASN A 83 6.48 24.49 24.16
CA ASN A 83 7.92 24.36 23.93
C ASN A 83 8.39 25.21 22.75
N ILE A 84 7.58 25.34 21.70
CA ILE A 84 7.90 26.21 20.56
C ILE A 84 7.88 27.66 21.02
N TYR A 85 6.79 28.12 21.64
CA TYR A 85 6.63 29.50 22.10
C TYR A 85 7.75 29.95 23.06
N MET A 86 8.17 29.09 23.99
CA MET A 86 9.27 29.39 24.91
C MET A 86 10.66 29.34 24.25
N ALA A 87 10.84 28.53 23.19
CA ALA A 87 12.14 28.33 22.55
C ALA A 87 12.38 29.24 21.33
N THR A 88 11.36 29.94 20.83
CA THR A 88 11.46 30.78 19.63
C THR A 88 11.21 32.25 19.96
N ALA A 89 11.96 33.14 19.31
CA ALA A 89 11.64 34.56 19.35
C ALA A 89 10.36 34.85 18.55
N PRO A 90 9.48 35.75 19.02
CA PRO A 90 8.33 36.21 18.24
C PRO A 90 8.77 36.83 16.92
N ILE A 91 8.06 36.49 15.85
CA ILE A 91 8.36 36.90 14.47
C ILE A 91 8.42 38.43 14.34
N SER A 92 7.63 39.17 15.14
CA SER A 92 7.63 40.63 15.18
C SER A 92 8.97 41.26 15.58
N MET A 93 9.84 40.53 16.29
CA MET A 93 11.18 41.02 16.67
C MET A 93 12.25 40.79 15.59
N LEU A 94 11.95 40.01 14.56
CA LEU A 94 12.90 39.73 13.47
C LEU A 94 12.79 40.74 12.32
N GLN A 95 11.78 41.62 12.33
CA GLN A 95 11.53 42.63 11.29
C GLN A 95 12.00 44.05 11.66
N THR A 96 12.48 44.30 12.88
CA THR A 96 12.90 45.64 13.33
C THR A 96 14.42 45.82 13.34
N GLY A 97 15.08 45.43 12.24
CA GLY A 97 16.54 45.38 12.13
C GLY A 97 17.15 45.92 10.83
N GLN A 98 16.46 46.81 10.10
CA GLN A 98 17.08 47.71 9.12
C GLN A 98 16.52 49.12 9.40
N PRO A 99 17.38 50.10 9.73
CA PRO A 99 18.32 50.71 8.79
C PRO A 99 19.81 50.55 9.13
#